data_AF-A0A836E8T4-F1
#
_entry.id   AF-A0A836E8T4-F1
#
_cell.length_a   1.000
_cell.length_b   1.000
_cell.length_c   1.000
_cell.angle_alpha   90.00
_cell.angle_beta   90.00
_cell.angle_gamma   90.00
#
_symmetry.space_group_name_H-M   'P 1'
#
loop_
_entity.id
_entity.type
_entity.pdbx_description
1 polymer ?
#
loop_
_entity_poly.entity_id
_entity_poly.type
_entity_poly.pdbx_seq_one_letter_code
_entity_poly.pdbx_strand_id
1 'polypeptide(L)'
;MEQRAAIKFCFKLKKTPSETLELLQTAYGNECLSRSKVFEWYARFKAARFKARPLDAVFYKSVLERLLARIRRVRPNQYKSGDWFLLHDNAPAHTAILVAQFLAKRKVTVITHPPYSPDLAPADFFLFPKLKNAMKGDRFDDVPDIQRNVTRIMNSIPAEQFKRAFRHLYERFKNLCGKRRPICRKLINIF
;
A
#
# COMPACT_ATOMS: atom_id res chain seq x y z
N MET A 1 -12.28 21.65 -6.59
CA MET A 1 -11.44 20.52 -6.10
C MET A 1 -9.95 20.88 -6.12
N GLU A 2 -9.52 21.77 -7.02
CA GLU A 2 -8.11 22.11 -7.27
C GLU A 2 -7.43 22.92 -6.16
N GLN A 3 -8.10 23.94 -5.60
CA GLN A 3 -7.50 24.76 -4.53
C GLN A 3 -7.19 23.97 -3.25
N ARG A 4 -7.92 22.89 -2.95
CA ARG A 4 -7.59 21.98 -1.83
C ARG A 4 -6.27 21.24 -2.08
N ALA A 5 -5.99 20.86 -3.33
CA ALA A 5 -4.72 20.25 -3.69
C ALA A 5 -3.57 21.26 -3.54
N ALA A 6 -3.79 22.52 -3.91
CA ALA A 6 -2.84 23.61 -3.69
C ALA A 6 -2.58 23.90 -2.20
N ILE A 7 -3.61 23.91 -1.35
CA ILE A 7 -3.44 23.99 0.12
C ILE A 7 -2.59 22.82 0.64
N LYS A 8 -2.89 21.59 0.17
CA LYS A 8 -2.13 20.39 0.56
C LYS A 8 -0.67 20.44 0.09
N PHE A 9 -0.42 21.03 -1.08
CA PHE A 9 0.92 21.24 -1.62
C PHE A 9 1.72 22.23 -0.77
N CYS A 10 1.15 23.40 -0.45
CA CYS A 10 1.78 24.40 0.42
C CYS A 10 2.06 23.84 1.82
N PHE A 11 1.12 23.07 2.39
CA PHE A 11 1.32 22.34 3.65
C PHE A 11 2.52 21.39 3.61
N LYS A 12 2.72 20.67 2.49
CA LYS A 12 3.89 19.78 2.31
C LYS A 12 5.21 20.54 2.19
N LEU A 13 5.18 21.74 1.62
CA LEU A 13 6.32 22.68 1.57
C LEU A 13 6.61 23.37 2.91
N LYS A 14 5.88 23.02 3.98
CA LYS A 14 6.00 23.62 5.32
C LYS A 14 5.67 25.12 5.36
N LYS A 15 4.88 25.62 4.40
CA LYS A 15 4.35 26.98 4.42
C LYS A 15 3.29 27.12 5.49
N THR A 16 3.28 28.22 6.22
CA THR A 16 2.26 28.53 7.23
C THR A 16 0.87 28.71 6.58
N PRO A 17 -0.23 28.63 7.35
CA PRO A 17 -1.57 28.91 6.83
C PRO A 17 -1.70 30.30 6.21
N SER A 18 -1.02 31.31 6.78
CA SER A 18 -1.02 32.69 6.27
C SER A 18 -0.28 32.78 4.94
N GLU A 19 0.95 32.25 4.84
CA GLU A 19 1.68 32.20 3.57
C GLU A 19 0.90 31.40 2.51
N THR A 20 0.23 30.32 2.91
CA THR A 20 -0.60 29.51 2.00
C THR A 20 -1.78 30.32 1.47
N LEU A 21 -2.43 31.14 2.31
CA LEU A 21 -3.51 32.01 1.89
C LEU A 21 -3.02 33.07 0.89
N GLU A 22 -1.87 33.71 1.14
CA GLU A 22 -1.28 34.70 0.23
C GLU A 22 -0.93 34.09 -1.13
N LEU A 23 -0.35 32.88 -1.13
CA LEU A 23 -0.04 32.14 -2.36
C LEU A 23 -1.32 31.78 -3.13
N LEU A 24 -2.39 31.41 -2.44
CA LEU A 24 -3.67 31.11 -3.07
C LEU A 24 -4.37 32.36 -3.59
N GLN A 25 -4.31 33.48 -2.87
CA GLN A 25 -4.87 34.75 -3.32
C GLN A 25 -4.13 35.26 -4.56
N THR A 26 -2.80 35.10 -4.60
CA THR A 26 -1.99 35.41 -5.79
C THR A 26 -2.36 34.54 -6.98
N ALA A 27 -2.59 33.24 -6.77
CA ALA A 27 -2.84 32.28 -7.85
C ALA A 27 -4.29 32.26 -8.36
N TYR A 28 -5.27 32.49 -7.48
CA TYR A 28 -6.71 32.32 -7.76
C TYR A 28 -7.52 33.62 -7.65
N GLY A 29 -6.91 34.73 -7.19
CA GLY A 29 -7.56 36.04 -7.10
C GLY A 29 -8.92 35.99 -6.40
N ASN A 30 -9.94 36.52 -7.07
CA ASN A 30 -11.31 36.60 -6.55
C ASN A 30 -12.01 35.24 -6.39
N GLU A 31 -11.49 34.19 -7.03
CA GLU A 31 -12.01 32.83 -6.89
C GLU A 31 -11.35 32.07 -5.73
N CYS A 32 -10.42 32.70 -5.01
CA CYS A 32 -9.71 32.09 -3.88
C CYS A 32 -10.66 31.68 -2.75
N LEU A 33 -10.42 30.51 -2.17
CA LEU A 33 -11.06 30.08 -0.93
C LEU A 33 -10.89 31.13 0.17
N SER A 34 -11.94 31.34 0.95
CA SER A 34 -11.91 32.25 2.08
C SER A 34 -10.87 31.81 3.11
N ARG A 35 -10.32 32.80 3.86
CA ARG A 35 -9.37 32.58 4.96
C ARG A 35 -9.81 31.45 5.90
N SER A 36 -11.08 31.46 6.29
CA SER A 36 -11.65 30.43 7.18
C SER A 36 -11.54 29.03 6.56
N LYS A 37 -11.91 28.85 5.29
CA LYS A 37 -11.79 27.55 4.59
C LYS A 37 -10.33 27.10 4.44
N VAL A 38 -9.40 28.02 4.15
CA VAL A 38 -7.97 27.68 4.05
C VAL A 38 -7.43 27.19 5.39
N PHE A 39 -7.74 27.89 6.48
CA PHE A 39 -7.31 27.52 7.83
C PHE A 39 -7.97 26.23 8.32
N GLU A 40 -9.26 26.02 8.02
CA GLU A 40 -9.96 24.76 8.32
C GLU A 40 -9.28 23.57 7.63
N TRP A 41 -8.99 23.69 6.32
CA TRP A 41 -8.28 22.64 5.59
C TRP A 41 -6.87 22.40 6.13
N TYR A 42 -6.16 23.46 6.48
CA TYR A 42 -4.83 23.36 7.08
C TYR A 42 -4.86 22.64 8.44
N ALA A 43 -5.82 22.98 9.30
CA ALA A 43 -6.05 22.31 10.57
C ALA A 43 -6.38 20.81 10.36
N ARG A 44 -7.22 20.50 9.37
CA ARG A 44 -7.53 19.11 8.97
C ARG A 44 -6.28 18.36 8.51
N PHE A 45 -5.40 18.96 7.72
CA PHE A 45 -4.15 18.31 7.30
C PHE A 45 -3.18 18.11 8.47
N LYS A 46 -3.09 19.07 9.40
CA LYS A 46 -2.31 18.93 10.63
C LYS A 46 -2.86 17.79 11.49
N ALA A 47 -4.16 17.75 11.73
CA ALA A 47 -4.82 16.69 12.49
C ALA A 47 -4.69 15.30 11.83
N ALA A 48 -4.79 15.22 10.49
CA ALA A 48 -4.61 13.98 9.75
C ALA A 48 -3.18 13.45 9.84
N ARG A 49 -2.17 14.32 9.89
CA ARG A 49 -0.76 13.94 10.06
C ARG A 49 -0.46 13.35 11.44
N PHE A 50 -1.31 13.60 12.44
CA PHE A 50 -1.11 13.15 13.83
C PHE A 50 -1.74 11.79 14.18
N LYS A 51 -2.40 11.08 13.25
CA LYS A 51 -3.05 9.78 13.55
C LYS A 51 -2.57 8.57 12.75
N ALA A 52 -1.81 8.75 11.66
CA ALA A 52 -1.23 7.63 10.93
C ALA A 52 0.17 7.34 11.46
N ARG A 53 0.33 6.25 12.23
CA ARG A 53 1.66 5.74 12.56
C ARG A 53 2.40 5.45 11.24
N PRO A 54 3.60 6.01 11.02
CA PRO A 54 4.40 5.65 9.87
C PRO A 54 4.60 4.13 9.82
N LEU A 55 4.53 3.53 8.63
CA LEU A 55 4.95 2.14 8.45
C LEU A 55 6.47 2.11 8.60
N ASP A 56 6.94 1.81 9.81
CA ASP A 56 8.35 1.56 10.10
C ASP A 56 8.64 0.05 10.11
N ALA A 57 9.93 -0.29 10.19
CA ALA A 57 10.39 -1.68 10.20
C ALA A 57 9.85 -2.47 11.40
N VAL A 58 9.66 -1.82 12.56
CA VAL A 58 9.18 -2.46 13.80
C VAL A 58 7.72 -2.85 13.64
N PHE A 59 6.89 -1.93 13.16
CA PHE A 59 5.49 -2.17 12.89
C PHE A 59 5.32 -3.21 11.78
N TYR A 60 6.10 -3.12 10.70
CA TYR A 60 6.05 -4.12 9.62
C TYR A 60 6.42 -5.53 10.11
N LYS A 61 7.46 -5.67 10.94
CA LYS A 61 7.78 -6.95 11.60
C LYS A 61 6.59 -7.51 12.39
N SER A 62 5.87 -6.67 13.13
CA SER A 62 4.66 -7.10 13.88
C SER A 62 3.52 -7.57 12.97
N VAL A 63 3.41 -7.02 11.76
CA VAL A 63 2.47 -7.48 10.73
C VAL A 63 2.89 -8.86 10.22
N LEU A 64 4.17 -9.04 9.91
CA LEU A 64 4.71 -10.32 9.46
C LEU A 64 4.55 -11.43 10.52
N GLU A 65 4.73 -11.13 11.80
CA GLU A 65 4.51 -12.08 12.89
C GLU A 65 3.06 -12.59 12.92
N ARG A 66 2.09 -11.67 12.82
CA ARG A 66 0.67 -12.02 12.74
C ARG A 66 0.34 -12.81 11.46
N LEU A 67 0.95 -12.44 10.34
CA LEU A 67 0.79 -13.15 9.07
C LEU A 67 1.29 -14.59 9.17
N LEU A 68 2.51 -14.81 9.70
CA LEU A 68 3.07 -16.15 9.87
C LEU A 68 2.22 -17.01 10.82
N ALA A 69 1.74 -16.44 11.92
CA ALA A 69 0.83 -17.14 12.83
C ALA A 69 -0.48 -17.56 12.12
N ARG A 70 -1.04 -16.67 11.27
CA ARG A 70 -2.24 -16.96 10.48
C ARG A 70 -1.99 -18.04 9.43
N ILE A 71 -0.87 -17.99 8.71
CA ILE A 71 -0.50 -18.99 7.70
C ILE A 71 -0.33 -20.35 8.39
N ARG A 72 0.38 -20.42 9.50
CA ARG A 72 0.54 -21.66 10.29
C ARG A 72 -0.79 -22.27 10.69
N ARG A 73 -1.79 -21.43 11.03
CA ARG A 73 -3.13 -21.88 11.43
C ARG A 73 -4.00 -22.34 10.26
N VAL A 74 -3.99 -21.60 9.15
CA VAL A 74 -4.91 -21.83 8.01
C VAL A 74 -4.33 -22.83 7.01
N ARG A 75 -3.02 -22.88 6.89
CA ARG A 75 -2.27 -23.64 5.89
C ARG A 75 -1.08 -24.35 6.55
N PRO A 76 -1.33 -25.27 7.50
CA PRO A 76 -0.27 -25.90 8.28
C PRO A 76 0.69 -26.71 7.40
N ASN A 77 0.19 -27.34 6.34
CA ASN A 77 1.00 -28.16 5.44
C ASN A 77 1.99 -27.29 4.66
N GLN A 78 1.54 -26.18 4.06
CA GLN A 78 2.40 -25.23 3.36
C GLN A 78 3.40 -24.56 4.31
N TYR A 79 2.98 -24.26 5.54
CA TYR A 79 3.89 -23.72 6.55
C TYR A 79 5.01 -24.71 6.91
N LYS A 80 4.68 -26.00 7.04
CA LYS A 80 5.66 -27.06 7.34
C LYS A 80 6.59 -27.36 6.16
N SER A 81 6.06 -27.39 4.93
CA SER A 81 6.87 -27.63 3.74
C SER A 81 7.82 -26.48 3.42
N GLY A 82 7.45 -25.26 3.82
CA GLY A 82 8.18 -24.05 3.42
C GLY A 82 8.01 -23.70 1.94
N ASP A 83 7.07 -24.37 1.26
CA ASP A 83 6.80 -24.20 -0.16
C ASP A 83 5.84 -23.02 -0.40
N TRP A 84 6.30 -21.85 0.02
CA TRP A 84 5.61 -20.58 -0.20
C TRP A 84 6.62 -19.44 -0.16
N PHE A 85 6.25 -18.34 -0.82
CA PHE A 85 7.15 -17.22 -1.04
C PHE A 85 6.47 -15.92 -0.64
N LEU A 86 7.25 -15.02 -0.04
CA LEU A 86 6.80 -13.68 0.27
C LEU A 86 7.19 -12.73 -0.86
N LEU A 87 6.22 -12.01 -1.40
CA LEU A 87 6.43 -10.92 -2.36
C LEU A 87 5.99 -9.62 -1.71
N HIS A 88 6.93 -8.67 -1.58
CA HIS A 88 6.68 -7.30 -1.15
C HIS A 88 7.61 -6.36 -1.91
N ASP A 89 7.30 -5.06 -1.93
CA ASP A 89 8.13 -4.05 -2.57
C ASP A 89 9.37 -3.71 -1.73
N ASN A 90 10.24 -2.87 -2.31
CA ASN A 90 11.50 -2.44 -1.70
C ASN A 90 11.33 -1.20 -0.79
N ALA A 91 10.16 -0.99 -0.20
CA ALA A 91 9.95 0.11 0.73
C ALA A 91 10.99 0.05 1.89
N PRO A 92 11.46 1.20 2.42
CA PRO A 92 12.52 1.22 3.44
C PRO A 92 12.22 0.36 4.68
N ALA A 93 10.95 0.28 5.08
CA ALA A 93 10.52 -0.57 6.20
C ALA A 93 10.71 -2.07 5.91
N HIS A 94 10.57 -2.49 4.65
CA HIS A 94 10.63 -3.88 4.24
C HIS A 94 12.06 -4.36 4.00
N THR A 95 12.95 -3.48 3.57
CA THR A 95 14.37 -3.76 3.32
C THR A 95 15.26 -3.53 4.54
N ALA A 96 14.69 -3.02 5.63
CA ALA A 96 15.40 -2.79 6.88
C ALA A 96 16.06 -4.08 7.42
N ILE A 97 17.25 -3.95 7.99
CA ILE A 97 18.04 -5.05 8.56
C ILE A 97 17.22 -5.90 9.55
N LEU A 98 16.43 -5.23 10.40
CA LEU A 98 15.54 -5.89 11.36
C LEU A 98 14.59 -6.90 10.70
N VAL A 99 14.03 -6.53 9.55
CA VAL A 99 13.06 -7.34 8.82
C VAL A 99 13.76 -8.46 8.05
N ALA A 100 14.89 -8.15 7.42
CA ALA A 100 15.71 -9.16 6.74
C ALA A 100 16.18 -10.26 7.70
N GLN A 101 16.69 -9.89 8.88
CA GLN A 101 17.09 -10.84 9.93
C GLN A 101 15.91 -11.66 10.44
N PHE A 102 14.75 -11.03 10.62
CA PHE A 102 13.54 -11.72 11.05
C PHE A 102 13.08 -12.78 10.02
N LEU A 103 13.04 -12.43 8.74
CA LEU A 103 12.64 -13.34 7.67
C LEU A 103 13.62 -14.52 7.52
N ALA A 104 14.93 -14.24 7.62
CA ALA A 104 15.97 -15.28 7.64
C ALA A 104 15.81 -16.24 8.83
N LYS A 105 15.60 -15.70 10.05
CA LYS A 105 15.36 -16.51 11.26
C LYS A 105 14.11 -17.39 11.15
N ARG A 106 13.08 -16.92 10.43
CA ARG A 106 11.84 -17.66 10.19
C ARG A 106 11.89 -18.55 8.94
N LYS A 107 13.02 -18.60 8.23
CA LYS A 107 13.22 -19.37 6.98
C LYS A 107 12.19 -19.02 5.89
N VAL A 108 11.79 -17.76 5.82
CA VAL A 108 10.84 -17.28 4.80
C VAL A 108 11.61 -16.89 3.55
N THR A 109 11.26 -17.49 2.42
CA THR A 109 11.87 -17.12 1.13
C THR A 109 11.18 -15.89 0.56
N VAL A 110 11.95 -14.83 0.29
CA VAL A 110 11.46 -13.59 -0.32
C VAL A 110 11.78 -13.59 -1.82
N ILE A 111 10.79 -13.24 -2.65
CA ILE A 111 11.02 -12.98 -4.07
C ILE A 111 11.54 -11.57 -4.24
N THR A 112 12.64 -11.43 -4.97
CA THR A 112 13.21 -10.11 -5.28
C THR A 112 12.26 -9.33 -6.18
N HIS A 113 11.81 -8.17 -5.70
CA HIS A 113 10.98 -7.25 -6.46
C HIS A 113 11.89 -6.21 -7.13
N PRO A 114 11.80 -5.99 -8.45
CA PRO A 114 12.57 -4.94 -9.10
C PRO A 114 12.09 -3.55 -8.66
N PRO A 115 12.97 -2.54 -8.61
CA PRO A 115 12.58 -1.17 -8.31
C PRO A 115 11.51 -0.65 -9.28
N TYR A 116 10.61 0.21 -8.77
CA TYR A 116 9.60 0.95 -9.55
C TYR A 116 8.73 0.07 -10.47
N SER A 117 8.40 -1.15 -10.06
CA SER A 117 7.64 -2.11 -10.87
C SER A 117 6.27 -2.44 -10.25
N PRO A 118 5.35 -1.47 -10.17
CA PRO A 118 4.02 -1.67 -9.59
C PRO A 118 3.19 -2.71 -10.38
N ASP A 119 3.54 -2.94 -11.65
CA ASP A 119 2.97 -3.98 -12.48
C ASP A 119 3.32 -5.41 -12.02
N LEU A 120 4.34 -5.55 -11.17
CA LEU A 120 4.73 -6.81 -10.53
C LEU A 120 4.26 -6.95 -9.08
N ALA A 121 3.38 -6.06 -8.63
CA ALA A 121 2.76 -6.13 -7.31
C ALA A 121 1.25 -6.39 -7.47
N PRO A 122 0.74 -7.59 -7.14
CA PRO A 122 -0.69 -7.90 -7.21
C PRO A 122 -1.56 -6.95 -6.38
N ALA A 123 -1.01 -6.40 -5.31
CA ALA A 123 -1.70 -5.38 -4.53
C ALA A 123 -2.00 -4.13 -5.38
N ASP A 124 -1.02 -3.66 -6.16
CA ASP A 124 -1.09 -2.42 -6.93
C ASP A 124 -1.94 -2.52 -8.19
N PHE A 125 -1.80 -3.60 -8.97
CA PHE A 125 -2.55 -3.73 -10.22
C PHE A 125 -3.92 -4.41 -10.08
N PHE A 126 -4.17 -5.15 -8.99
CA PHE A 126 -5.41 -5.92 -8.81
C PHE A 126 -6.21 -5.50 -7.57
N LEU A 127 -5.63 -5.56 -6.37
CA LEU A 127 -6.39 -5.39 -5.14
C LEU A 127 -6.80 -3.93 -4.90
N PHE A 128 -5.85 -3.00 -4.94
CA PHE A 128 -6.11 -1.58 -4.69
C PHE A 128 -7.05 -0.95 -5.71
N PRO A 129 -6.97 -1.22 -7.03
CA PRO A 129 -7.95 -0.74 -7.99
C PRO A 129 -9.37 -1.23 -7.68
N LYS A 130 -9.55 -2.50 -7.30
CA LYS A 130 -10.86 -3.03 -6.90
C LYS A 130 -11.41 -2.32 -5.67
N LEU A 131 -10.59 -2.16 -4.64
CA LEU A 131 -10.98 -1.45 -3.42
C LEU A 131 -11.34 0.02 -3.72
N LYS A 132 -10.49 0.73 -4.47
CA LYS A 132 -10.71 2.13 -4.83
C LYS A 132 -11.98 2.32 -5.64
N ASN A 133 -12.24 1.45 -6.62
CA ASN A 133 -13.43 1.52 -7.46
C ASN A 133 -14.70 1.21 -6.66
N ALA A 134 -14.66 0.20 -5.78
CA ALA A 134 -15.80 -0.18 -4.96
C ALA A 134 -16.16 0.87 -3.89
N MET A 135 -15.18 1.64 -3.40
CA MET A 135 -15.39 2.71 -2.42
C MET A 135 -15.50 4.10 -3.05
N LYS A 136 -15.54 4.19 -4.39
CA LYS A 136 -15.50 5.47 -5.09
C LYS A 136 -16.82 6.21 -4.88
N GLY A 137 -16.76 7.39 -4.28
CA GLY A 137 -17.92 8.24 -4.02
C GLY A 137 -18.47 8.10 -2.60
N ASP A 138 -18.08 7.06 -1.87
CA ASP A 138 -18.45 6.89 -0.47
C ASP A 138 -17.76 7.93 0.42
N ARG A 139 -18.48 8.40 1.43
CA ARG A 139 -17.94 9.22 2.52
C ARG A 139 -17.94 8.40 3.80
N PHE A 140 -16.84 8.45 4.53
CA PHE A 140 -16.68 7.77 5.81
C PHE A 140 -16.29 8.80 6.86
N ASP A 141 -16.99 8.78 7.99
CA ASP A 141 -16.75 9.70 9.09
C ASP A 141 -15.71 9.16 10.08
N ASP A 142 -15.54 7.84 10.14
CA ASP A 142 -14.57 7.19 11.02
C ASP A 142 -13.72 6.09 10.33
N VAL A 143 -12.61 5.73 10.99
CA VAL A 143 -11.69 4.68 10.50
C VAL A 143 -12.28 3.26 10.64
N PRO A 144 -12.98 2.91 11.74
CA PRO A 144 -13.66 1.61 11.85
C PRO A 144 -14.63 1.29 10.71
N ASP A 145 -15.39 2.26 10.22
CA ASP A 145 -16.28 2.14 9.08
C ASP A 145 -15.52 1.78 7.80
N ILE A 146 -14.41 2.48 7.56
CA ILE A 146 -13.52 2.16 6.44
C ILE A 146 -13.02 0.71 6.57
N GLN A 147 -12.58 0.30 7.76
CA GLN A 147 -12.09 -1.06 7.99
C GLN A 147 -13.17 -2.13 7.75
N ARG A 148 -14.40 -1.89 8.24
CA ARG A 148 -15.56 -2.78 7.99
C ARG A 148 -15.87 -2.88 6.51
N ASN A 149 -15.93 -1.75 5.80
CA ASN A 149 -16.26 -1.75 4.38
C ASN A 149 -15.18 -2.43 3.53
N VAL A 150 -13.90 -2.13 3.79
CA VAL A 150 -12.77 -2.81 3.14
C VAL A 150 -12.83 -4.31 3.38
N THR A 151 -13.11 -4.74 4.62
CA THR A 151 -13.24 -6.16 4.95
C THR A 151 -14.39 -6.82 4.19
N ARG A 152 -15.55 -6.16 4.11
CA ARG A 152 -16.70 -6.63 3.33
C ARG A 152 -16.34 -6.80 1.85
N ILE A 153 -15.71 -5.79 1.24
CA ILE A 153 -15.28 -5.86 -0.16
C ILE A 153 -14.28 -6.99 -0.35
N MET A 154 -13.27 -7.12 0.52
CA MET A 154 -12.28 -8.20 0.42
C MET A 154 -12.91 -9.59 0.50
N ASN A 155 -13.90 -9.79 1.38
CA ASN A 155 -14.61 -11.05 1.51
C ASN A 155 -15.53 -11.35 0.32
N SER A 156 -15.99 -10.33 -0.40
CA SER A 156 -16.82 -10.48 -1.60
C SER A 156 -16.02 -10.87 -2.86
N ILE A 157 -14.68 -10.74 -2.84
CA ILE A 157 -13.85 -11.10 -4.00
C ILE A 157 -13.74 -12.63 -4.09
N PRO A 158 -14.23 -13.26 -5.18
CA PRO A 158 -14.12 -14.70 -5.38
C PRO A 158 -12.66 -15.16 -5.49
N ALA A 159 -12.39 -16.36 -4.99
CA ALA A 159 -11.05 -16.97 -5.04
C ALA A 159 -10.47 -17.06 -6.46
N GLU A 160 -11.32 -17.28 -7.47
CA GLU A 160 -10.91 -17.33 -8.88
C GLU A 160 -10.32 -16.01 -9.39
N GLN A 161 -10.78 -14.87 -8.87
CA GLN A 161 -10.19 -13.58 -9.23
C GLN A 161 -8.77 -13.43 -8.69
N PHE A 162 -8.50 -13.94 -7.48
CA PHE A 162 -7.13 -14.00 -6.96
C PHE A 162 -6.26 -14.92 -7.81
N LYS A 163 -6.72 -16.14 -8.13
CA LYS A 163 -5.98 -17.07 -9.00
C LYS A 163 -5.63 -16.43 -10.35
N ARG A 164 -6.58 -15.75 -10.98
CA ARG A 164 -6.34 -15.02 -12.24
C ARG A 164 -5.30 -13.92 -12.09
N ALA A 165 -5.36 -13.13 -11.01
CA ALA A 165 -4.39 -12.07 -10.75
C ALA A 165 -2.97 -12.63 -10.58
N PHE A 166 -2.81 -13.74 -9.87
CA PHE A 166 -1.52 -14.41 -9.72
C PHE A 166 -1.01 -15.03 -11.02
N ARG A 167 -1.90 -15.58 -11.87
CA ARG A 167 -1.52 -16.04 -13.22
C ARG A 167 -1.01 -14.89 -14.08
N HIS A 168 -1.67 -13.73 -14.04
CA HIS A 168 -1.20 -12.54 -14.75
C HIS A 168 0.17 -12.07 -14.23
N LEU A 169 0.39 -12.13 -12.91
CA LEU A 169 1.70 -11.85 -12.33
C LEU A 169 2.78 -12.78 -12.89
N TYR A 170 2.49 -14.08 -12.95
CA TYR A 170 3.40 -15.08 -13.49
C TYR A 170 3.78 -14.80 -14.95
N GLU A 171 2.79 -14.51 -15.81
CA GLU A 171 3.04 -14.16 -17.21
C GLU A 171 3.86 -12.86 -17.36
N ARG A 172 3.60 -11.86 -16.52
CA ARG A 172 4.41 -10.62 -16.49
C ARG A 172 5.87 -10.91 -16.13
N PHE A 173 6.11 -11.73 -15.11
CA PHE A 173 7.47 -12.16 -14.75
C PHE A 173 8.16 -12.90 -15.89
N LYS A 174 7.43 -13.80 -16.58
CA LYS A 174 7.95 -14.55 -17.74
C LYS A 174 8.37 -13.60 -18.87
N ASN A 175 7.56 -12.58 -19.16
CA ASN A 175 7.83 -11.61 -20.22
C ASN A 175 9.01 -10.68 -19.88
N LEU A 176 9.15 -10.26 -18.61
CA LEU A 176 10.27 -9.42 -18.18
C LEU A 176 11.61 -10.16 -18.12
N CYS A 177 11.59 -11.46 -17.87
CA CYS A 177 12.80 -12.25 -17.64
C CYS A 177 13.37 -12.93 -18.89
N GLY A 178 13.08 -12.42 -20.10
CA GLY A 178 13.55 -12.93 -21.39
C GLY A 178 14.83 -13.76 -21.26
N LYS A 179 14.67 -15.09 -21.23
CA LYS A 179 15.70 -16.14 -21.04
C LYS A 179 16.99 -15.66 -20.32
N ARG A 180 17.02 -15.53 -18.97
CA ARG A 180 18.23 -15.70 -18.09
C ARG A 180 18.10 -15.08 -16.67
N ARG A 181 17.07 -15.37 -15.86
CA ARG A 181 17.14 -15.08 -14.40
C ARG A 181 16.63 -16.24 -13.53
N PRO A 182 17.30 -16.57 -12.40
CA PRO A 182 16.92 -17.66 -11.49
C PRO A 182 15.53 -17.53 -10.87
N ILE A 183 14.96 -16.32 -10.85
CA ILE A 183 13.63 -15.99 -10.31
C ILE A 183 12.52 -16.80 -11.02
N CYS A 184 12.67 -17.05 -12.33
CA CYS A 184 11.69 -17.83 -13.09
C CYS A 184 11.64 -19.30 -12.64
N ARG A 185 12.77 -19.94 -12.31
CA ARG A 185 12.76 -21.36 -11.91
C ARG A 185 12.02 -21.63 -10.61
N LYS A 186 11.99 -20.66 -9.68
CA LYS A 186 11.23 -20.81 -8.42
C LYS A 186 9.73 -20.55 -8.61
N LEU A 187 9.36 -19.57 -9.45
CA LEU A 187 7.96 -19.28 -9.76
C LEU A 187 7.26 -20.37 -10.60
N ILE A 188 8.02 -21.12 -11.41
CA ILE A 188 7.51 -22.20 -12.28
C ILE A 188 6.92 -23.39 -11.47
N ASN A 189 7.30 -23.59 -10.20
CA ASN A 189 6.87 -24.76 -9.41
C ASN A 189 5.77 -24.47 -8.38
N ILE A 190 5.19 -23.26 -8.35
CA ILE A 190 4.26 -22.82 -7.27
C ILE A 190 2.81 -22.66 -7.75
N PHE A 191 2.56 -22.59 -9.07
CA PHE A 191 1.23 -22.39 -9.64
C PHE A 191 0.72 -23.60 -10.40
#